data_AF-A0A6L4A5X2-F1
#
_entry.id   AF-A0A6L4A5X2-F1
#
_cell.length_a   1.000
_cell.length_b   1.000
_cell.length_c   1.000
_cell.angle_alpha   90.00
_cell.angle_beta   90.00
_cell.angle_gamma   90.00
#
_symmetry.space_group_name_H-M   'P 1'
#
loop_
_entity.id
_entity.type
_entity.pdbx_description
1 polymer ?
#
loop_
_entity_poly.entity_id
_entity_poly.type
_entity_poly.pdbx_seq_one_letter_code
_entity_poly.pdbx_strand_id
1 'polypeptide(L)'
;MSKKIVAVLMVTGIITIAVAQPGFAQDSVTYENPLAYIGEDNNVYITDASGGVGTAVTNDAIYEPNVGNYIFYRTSSWSPDGQTLIFGDSESATLYMLKSGEAAAMLNVEAEDVHTAWSPDGTQMAYFGFLDEPGVLVVPAEGGEPTFWAGGLEFSIGEGPLAEPAIALLAREQGENPLRSSRYLAWLPNGIFYGSMGSRNCYGSAIIQADGTLLCTDWWG
;
A
#
# COMPACT_ATOMS: atom_id res chain seq x y z
N MET A 1 4.85 -57.80 46.24
CA MET A 1 5.75 -57.09 45.30
C MET A 1 5.14 -57.18 43.91
N SER A 2 4.68 -56.05 43.36
CA SER A 2 4.30 -55.88 41.96
C SER A 2 4.42 -54.39 41.67
N LYS A 3 5.48 -53.99 40.94
CA LYS A 3 5.67 -52.62 40.47
C LYS A 3 4.81 -52.43 39.22
N LYS A 4 3.85 -51.50 39.24
CA LYS A 4 3.21 -50.99 38.03
C LYS A 4 3.84 -49.65 37.69
N ILE A 5 4.51 -49.61 36.55
CA ILE A 5 5.06 -48.40 35.92
C ILE A 5 3.87 -47.62 35.37
N VAL A 6 3.64 -46.41 35.89
CA VAL A 6 2.74 -45.44 35.24
C VAL A 6 3.61 -44.58 34.35
N ALA A 7 3.41 -44.69 33.05
CA ALA A 7 4.08 -43.87 32.05
C ALA A 7 3.62 -42.41 32.22
N VAL A 8 4.58 -41.51 32.41
CA VAL A 8 4.36 -40.07 32.39
C VAL A 8 4.29 -39.66 30.93
N LEU A 9 3.10 -39.30 30.46
CA LEU A 9 2.94 -38.58 29.19
C LEU A 9 3.48 -37.16 29.41
N MET A 10 4.64 -36.83 28.86
CA MET A 10 5.06 -35.44 28.71
C MET A 10 4.25 -34.83 27.56
N VAL A 11 3.25 -34.02 27.89
CA VAL A 11 2.68 -33.09 26.91
C VAL A 11 3.63 -31.90 26.84
N THR A 12 4.46 -31.86 25.79
CA THR A 12 5.20 -30.66 25.43
C THR A 12 4.21 -29.61 24.96
N GLY A 13 3.75 -28.78 25.89
CA GLY A 13 3.00 -27.57 25.56
C GLY A 13 3.96 -26.56 24.95
N ILE A 14 3.77 -26.25 23.67
CA ILE A 14 4.37 -25.07 23.06
C ILE A 14 3.71 -23.86 23.74
N ILE A 15 4.47 -23.15 24.58
CA ILE A 15 4.06 -21.84 25.06
C ILE A 15 4.18 -20.90 23.86
N THR A 16 3.07 -20.67 23.18
CA THR A 16 2.99 -19.59 22.19
C THR A 16 2.85 -18.31 22.99
N ILE A 17 3.93 -17.54 23.12
CA ILE A 17 3.82 -16.15 23.56
C ILE A 17 3.32 -15.39 22.33
N ALA A 18 2.00 -15.26 22.21
CA ALA A 18 1.44 -14.28 21.29
C ALA A 18 1.79 -12.90 21.87
N VAL A 19 2.77 -12.24 21.27
CA VAL A 19 2.91 -10.79 21.42
C VAL A 19 1.70 -10.23 20.70
N ALA A 20 0.73 -9.69 21.44
CA ALA A 20 -0.36 -8.93 20.84
C ALA A 20 0.29 -7.74 20.11
N GLN A 21 0.27 -7.78 18.78
CA GLN A 21 0.53 -6.58 18.00
C GLN A 21 -0.54 -5.54 18.39
N PRO A 22 -0.22 -4.23 18.41
CA PRO A 22 -1.26 -3.22 18.47
C PRO A 22 -2.21 -3.53 17.31
N GLY A 23 -3.47 -3.81 17.64
CA GLY A 23 -4.35 -4.56 16.76
C GLY A 23 -5.25 -3.64 15.98
N PHE A 24 -5.30 -3.81 14.66
CA PHE A 24 -6.30 -3.22 13.77
C PHE A 24 -7.70 -3.24 14.40
N ALA A 25 -8.51 -2.23 14.09
CA ALA A 25 -9.93 -2.29 14.39
C ALA A 25 -10.50 -3.54 13.69
N GLN A 26 -11.02 -4.48 14.49
CA GLN A 26 -11.58 -5.76 13.99
C GLN A 26 -12.97 -5.60 13.37
N ASP A 27 -13.44 -4.37 13.23
CA ASP A 27 -14.78 -4.12 12.73
C ASP A 27 -14.82 -4.39 11.23
N SER A 28 -15.59 -5.40 10.83
CA SER A 28 -15.91 -5.64 9.43
C SER A 28 -16.79 -4.51 8.92
N VAL A 29 -16.32 -3.79 7.91
CA VAL A 29 -17.07 -2.69 7.30
C VAL A 29 -17.51 -3.12 5.90
N THR A 30 -18.81 -3.07 5.63
CA THR A 30 -19.36 -3.19 4.27
C THR A 30 -19.54 -1.81 3.67
N TYR A 31 -19.16 -1.62 2.42
CA TYR A 31 -19.13 -0.31 1.80
C TYR A 31 -19.59 -0.36 0.34
N GLU A 32 -20.33 0.67 -0.08
CA GLU A 32 -20.67 0.96 -1.49
C GLU A 32 -20.27 2.41 -1.76
N ASN A 33 -19.23 2.62 -2.58
CA ASN A 33 -18.68 3.94 -2.93
C ASN A 33 -18.21 4.83 -1.75
N PRO A 34 -17.45 4.29 -0.77
CA PRO A 34 -16.96 5.09 0.34
C PRO A 34 -15.75 5.96 -0.03
N LEU A 35 -15.57 7.08 0.66
CA LEU A 35 -14.30 7.81 0.69
C LEU A 35 -13.39 7.17 1.75
N ALA A 36 -12.13 6.91 1.39
CA ALA A 36 -11.08 6.59 2.35
C ALA A 36 -10.21 7.84 2.60
N TYR A 37 -9.79 8.06 3.84
CA TYR A 37 -8.92 9.19 4.19
C TYR A 37 -8.09 8.89 5.43
N ILE A 38 -6.99 9.65 5.60
CA ILE A 38 -6.17 9.63 6.80
C ILE A 38 -6.67 10.71 7.76
N GLY A 39 -7.00 10.32 9.00
CA GLY A 39 -7.45 11.22 10.07
C GLY A 39 -6.31 12.03 10.69
N GLU A 40 -6.66 13.00 11.54
CA GLU A 40 -5.66 13.82 12.27
C GLU A 40 -4.80 13.00 13.24
N ASP A 41 -5.29 11.85 13.68
CA ASP A 41 -4.59 10.88 14.52
C ASP A 41 -3.74 9.89 13.69
N ASN A 42 -3.67 10.08 12.37
CA ASN A 42 -2.96 9.26 11.39
C ASN A 42 -3.54 7.86 11.16
N ASN A 43 -4.73 7.58 11.70
CA ASN A 43 -5.45 6.35 11.38
C ASN A 43 -6.17 6.46 10.04
N VAL A 44 -6.44 5.31 9.43
CA VAL A 44 -7.23 5.20 8.21
C VAL A 44 -8.71 5.17 8.58
N TYR A 45 -9.50 5.99 7.88
CA TYR A 45 -10.94 6.07 8.04
C TYR A 45 -11.65 5.85 6.72
N ILE A 46 -12.88 5.35 6.82
CA ILE A 46 -13.80 5.15 5.71
C ILE A 46 -15.12 5.87 6.04
N THR A 47 -15.66 6.62 5.09
CA THR A 47 -16.96 7.31 5.24
C THR A 47 -17.79 7.24 3.97
N ASP A 48 -19.10 7.42 4.10
CA ASP A 48 -20.01 7.56 2.96
C ASP A 48 -19.80 8.93 2.27
N ALA A 49 -19.85 8.94 0.93
CA ALA A 49 -19.73 10.16 0.12
C ALA A 49 -20.78 11.24 0.45
N SER A 50 -21.91 10.86 1.06
CA SER A 50 -22.97 11.77 1.54
C SER A 50 -22.61 12.57 2.79
N GLY A 51 -21.42 12.34 3.37
CA GLY A 51 -20.84 13.17 4.42
C GLY A 51 -21.34 12.79 5.81
N GLY A 52 -20.57 11.97 6.51
CA GLY A 52 -20.74 11.63 7.92
C GLY A 52 -19.40 11.47 8.65
N VAL A 53 -19.47 11.21 9.97
CA VAL A 53 -18.29 10.82 10.76
C VAL A 53 -17.80 9.48 10.23
N GLY A 54 -16.54 9.42 9.76
CA GLY A 54 -15.96 8.19 9.24
C GLY A 54 -15.71 7.15 10.34
N THR A 55 -15.77 5.88 9.95
CA THR A 55 -15.39 4.74 10.79
C THR A 55 -13.89 4.50 10.64
N ALA A 56 -13.18 4.43 11.77
CA ALA A 56 -11.76 4.07 11.77
C ALA A 56 -11.60 2.59 11.40
N VAL A 57 -10.71 2.28 10.46
CA VAL A 57 -10.33 0.90 10.11
C VAL A 57 -8.96 0.52 10.67
N THR A 58 -8.20 1.51 11.14
CA THR A 58 -7.02 1.33 11.99
C THR A 58 -7.21 2.12 13.29
N ASN A 59 -6.52 1.73 14.35
CA ASN A 59 -6.54 2.45 15.63
C ASN A 59 -5.16 2.43 16.33
N ASP A 60 -4.14 2.05 15.58
CA ASP A 60 -2.80 1.71 16.05
C ASP A 60 -1.73 2.66 15.51
N ALA A 61 -2.12 3.70 14.77
CA ALA A 61 -1.20 4.72 14.32
C ALA A 61 -0.50 5.36 15.52
N ILE A 62 0.83 5.37 15.48
CA ILE A 62 1.68 5.94 16.52
C ILE A 62 2.58 6.97 15.85
N TYR A 63 2.45 8.22 16.27
CA TYR A 63 3.37 9.29 15.89
C TYR A 63 4.05 9.86 17.13
N GLU A 64 5.14 9.21 17.55
CA GLU A 64 5.92 9.59 18.73
C GLU A 64 7.37 9.93 18.34
N PRO A 65 7.66 11.21 18.03
CA PRO A 65 8.95 11.65 17.46
C PRO A 65 10.19 11.32 18.31
N ASN A 66 10.01 10.92 19.56
CA ASN A 66 11.08 10.66 20.51
C ASN A 66 11.26 9.17 20.86
N VAL A 67 10.38 8.28 20.38
CA VAL A 67 10.35 6.86 20.78
C VAL A 67 10.89 5.94 19.67
N GLY A 68 10.97 6.43 18.43
CA GLY A 68 11.54 5.68 17.29
C GLY A 68 10.67 4.53 16.79
N ASN A 69 9.41 4.47 17.23
CA ASN A 69 8.40 3.57 16.68
C ASN A 69 7.32 4.44 16.03
N TYR A 70 7.19 4.34 14.70
CA TYR A 70 6.23 5.10 13.91
C TYR A 70 5.36 4.14 13.12
N ILE A 71 4.05 4.26 13.30
CA ILE A 71 3.08 3.68 12.38
C ILE A 71 2.35 4.87 11.79
N PHE A 72 2.60 5.15 10.52
CA PHE A 72 2.12 6.36 9.87
C PHE A 72 1.55 6.03 8.49
N TYR A 73 0.22 5.92 8.44
CA TYR A 73 -0.51 5.65 7.20
C TYR A 73 -0.57 6.93 6.34
N ARG A 74 -0.24 6.83 5.04
CA ARG A 74 -0.22 7.99 4.11
C ARG A 74 -1.05 7.85 2.87
N THR A 75 -1.16 6.64 2.36
CA THR A 75 -1.74 6.36 1.06
C THR A 75 -2.84 5.34 1.24
N SER A 76 -3.86 5.47 0.40
CA SER A 76 -4.91 4.47 0.30
C SER A 76 -5.46 4.47 -1.12
N SER A 77 -5.75 3.29 -1.67
CA SER A 77 -6.29 3.13 -3.01
C SER A 77 -7.43 2.10 -3.04
N TRP A 78 -8.56 2.51 -3.61
CA TRP A 78 -9.71 1.63 -3.80
C TRP A 78 -9.57 0.82 -5.09
N SER A 79 -9.99 -0.44 -5.03
CA SER A 79 -10.25 -1.24 -6.24
C SER A 79 -11.35 -0.59 -7.09
N PRO A 80 -11.39 -0.81 -8.41
CA PRO A 80 -12.36 -0.15 -9.29
C PRO A 80 -13.82 -0.50 -8.98
N ASP A 81 -14.07 -1.69 -8.43
CA ASP A 81 -15.39 -2.11 -7.95
C ASP A 81 -15.75 -1.55 -6.56
N GLY A 82 -14.80 -0.88 -5.91
CA GLY A 82 -14.95 -0.31 -4.59
C GLY A 82 -15.11 -1.37 -3.50
N GLN A 83 -14.64 -2.60 -3.69
CA GLN A 83 -14.79 -3.73 -2.75
C GLN A 83 -13.52 -4.08 -1.97
N THR A 84 -12.39 -3.46 -2.30
CA THR A 84 -11.10 -3.66 -1.65
C THR A 84 -10.35 -2.34 -1.50
N LEU A 85 -9.89 -2.05 -0.29
CA LEU A 85 -8.98 -0.94 0.01
C LEU A 85 -7.58 -1.47 0.24
N ILE A 86 -6.58 -0.85 -0.39
CA ILE A 86 -5.18 -0.97 0.01
C ILE A 86 -4.77 0.30 0.74
N PHE A 87 -3.99 0.17 1.80
CA PHE A 87 -3.33 1.28 2.48
C PHE A 87 -1.96 0.83 2.99
N GLY A 88 -1.07 1.77 3.28
CA GLY A 88 0.30 1.40 3.66
C GLY A 88 0.88 2.22 4.80
N ASP A 89 1.69 1.56 5.62
CA ASP A 89 2.54 2.18 6.63
C ASP A 89 3.84 2.65 5.98
N SER A 90 4.04 3.97 5.95
CA SER A 90 5.15 4.58 5.22
C SER A 90 6.52 4.35 5.84
N GLU A 91 6.59 4.04 7.14
CA GLU A 91 7.87 3.79 7.81
C GLU A 91 8.40 2.40 7.46
N SER A 92 7.54 1.39 7.49
CA SER A 92 7.91 0.00 7.21
C SER A 92 7.76 -0.41 5.75
N ALA A 93 7.17 0.45 4.91
CA ALA A 93 6.70 0.13 3.56
C ALA A 93 5.74 -1.08 3.53
N THR A 94 5.04 -1.36 4.63
CA THR A 94 4.09 -2.47 4.70
C THR A 94 2.77 -2.07 4.06
N LEU A 95 2.26 -2.92 3.16
CA LEU A 95 0.94 -2.77 2.57
C LEU A 95 -0.09 -3.63 3.32
N TYR A 96 -1.29 -3.09 3.47
CA TYR A 96 -2.44 -3.73 4.10
C TYR A 96 -3.61 -3.74 3.13
N MET A 97 -4.41 -4.80 3.19
CA MET A 97 -5.59 -5.03 2.39
C MET A 97 -6.81 -5.17 3.29
N LEU A 98 -7.87 -4.45 2.94
CA LEU A 98 -9.15 -4.52 3.61
C LEU A 98 -10.23 -4.81 2.57
N LYS A 99 -10.81 -6.01 2.64
CA LYS A 99 -11.93 -6.42 1.80
C LYS A 99 -13.26 -6.08 2.46
N SER A 100 -14.28 -5.82 1.66
CA SER A 100 -15.63 -5.47 2.15
C SER A 100 -16.17 -6.57 3.06
N GLY A 101 -16.50 -6.21 4.30
CA GLY A 101 -16.98 -7.15 5.32
C GLY A 101 -15.89 -7.97 6.02
N GLU A 102 -14.60 -7.68 5.79
CA GLU A 102 -13.47 -8.34 6.46
C GLU A 102 -12.68 -7.34 7.32
N ALA A 103 -11.78 -7.87 8.16
CA ALA A 103 -10.79 -7.05 8.86
C ALA A 103 -9.57 -6.81 7.96
N ALA A 104 -8.87 -5.69 8.19
CA ALA A 104 -7.63 -5.41 7.45
C ALA A 104 -6.56 -6.47 7.78
N ALA A 105 -5.82 -6.89 6.76
CA ALA A 105 -4.74 -7.86 6.87
C ALA A 105 -3.51 -7.37 6.11
N MET A 106 -2.33 -7.76 6.58
CA MET A 106 -1.07 -7.47 5.89
C MET A 106 -1.03 -8.17 4.54
N LEU A 107 -0.70 -7.43 3.49
CA LEU A 107 -0.40 -7.97 2.18
C LEU A 107 1.06 -8.46 2.20
N ASN A 108 1.25 -9.77 2.06
CA ASN A 108 2.57 -10.40 2.18
C ASN A 108 3.42 -10.20 0.90
N VAL A 109 3.84 -8.96 0.67
CA VAL A 109 4.70 -8.53 -0.44
C VAL A 109 5.85 -7.68 0.07
N GLU A 110 7.01 -7.77 -0.57
CA GLU A 110 8.16 -6.91 -0.28
C GLU A 110 8.05 -5.61 -1.10
N ALA A 111 7.49 -4.58 -0.48
CA ALA A 111 7.32 -3.27 -1.08
C ALA A 111 8.44 -2.31 -0.63
N GLU A 112 8.83 -1.40 -1.52
CA GLU A 112 9.79 -0.33 -1.22
C GLU A 112 9.10 1.00 -0.87
N ASP A 113 7.82 1.12 -1.21
CA ASP A 113 6.99 2.29 -1.00
C ASP A 113 5.51 1.85 -0.89
N VAL A 114 4.67 2.72 -0.37
CA VAL A 114 3.24 2.49 -0.11
C VAL A 114 2.32 2.97 -1.24
N HIS A 115 2.87 3.52 -2.32
CA HIS A 115 2.10 3.92 -3.50
C HIS A 115 1.71 2.68 -4.31
N THR A 116 0.42 2.58 -4.63
CA THR A 116 -0.15 1.44 -5.35
C THR A 116 -1.14 1.93 -6.40
N ALA A 117 -1.37 1.11 -7.43
CA ALA A 117 -2.37 1.39 -8.45
C ALA A 117 -3.12 0.13 -8.84
N TRP A 118 -4.45 0.23 -8.91
CA TRP A 118 -5.29 -0.87 -9.37
C TRP A 118 -5.37 -0.93 -10.88
N SER A 119 -5.23 -2.13 -11.42
CA SER A 119 -5.57 -2.42 -12.82
C SER A 119 -7.01 -1.98 -13.13
N PRO A 120 -7.31 -1.48 -14.35
CA PRO A 120 -8.66 -1.01 -14.68
C PRO A 120 -9.75 -2.07 -14.56
N ASP A 121 -9.39 -3.35 -14.69
CA ASP A 121 -10.31 -4.49 -14.51
C ASP A 121 -10.42 -4.96 -13.06
N GLY A 122 -9.64 -4.38 -12.14
CA GLY A 122 -9.65 -4.68 -10.71
C GLY A 122 -9.02 -6.03 -10.36
N THR A 123 -8.40 -6.74 -11.30
CA THR A 123 -7.88 -8.10 -11.07
C THR A 123 -6.49 -8.12 -10.44
N GLN A 124 -5.78 -7.00 -10.51
CA GLN A 124 -4.39 -6.85 -10.06
C GLN A 124 -4.13 -5.46 -9.47
N MET A 125 -3.09 -5.39 -8.64
CA MET A 125 -2.53 -4.16 -8.08
C MET A 125 -1.04 -4.06 -8.44
N ALA A 126 -0.62 -2.89 -8.92
CA ALA A 126 0.77 -2.53 -9.13
C ALA A 126 1.33 -1.80 -7.91
N TYR A 127 2.60 -2.01 -7.60
CA TYR A 127 3.30 -1.37 -6.48
C TYR A 127 4.80 -1.27 -6.78
N PHE A 128 5.51 -0.40 -6.04
CA PHE A 128 6.97 -0.36 -6.05
C PHE A 128 7.53 -1.41 -5.09
N GLY A 129 8.42 -2.26 -5.56
CA GLY A 129 8.95 -3.35 -4.75
C GLY A 129 10.23 -3.95 -5.31
N PHE A 130 10.60 -5.08 -4.72
CA PHE A 130 11.83 -5.79 -5.04
C PHE A 130 11.56 -7.28 -5.25
N LEU A 131 12.13 -7.87 -6.31
CA LEU A 131 12.23 -9.33 -6.49
C LEU A 131 13.70 -9.68 -6.76
N ASP A 132 14.12 -9.66 -8.02
CA ASP A 132 15.53 -9.79 -8.41
C ASP A 132 16.22 -8.41 -8.52
N GLU A 133 15.43 -7.38 -8.85
CA GLU A 133 15.84 -5.98 -8.97
C GLU A 133 14.68 -5.06 -8.55
N PRO A 134 14.95 -3.79 -8.20
CA PRO A 134 13.91 -2.87 -7.79
C PRO A 134 13.10 -2.43 -9.03
N GLY A 135 11.78 -2.33 -8.90
CA GLY A 135 10.91 -2.01 -10.03
C GLY A 135 9.44 -1.84 -9.69
N VAL A 136 8.62 -1.86 -10.73
CA VAL A 136 7.17 -1.99 -10.61
C VAL A 136 6.82 -3.48 -10.67
N LEU A 137 6.13 -3.93 -9.64
CA LEU A 137 5.64 -5.30 -9.51
C LEU A 137 4.11 -5.28 -9.54
N VAL A 138 3.52 -6.40 -9.93
CA VAL A 138 2.06 -6.59 -9.94
C VAL A 138 1.70 -7.84 -9.15
N VAL A 139 0.67 -7.74 -8.32
CA VAL A 139 0.15 -8.84 -7.51
C VAL A 139 -1.36 -9.00 -7.76
N PRO A 140 -1.91 -10.23 -7.72
CA PRO A 140 -3.35 -10.43 -7.84
C PRO A 140 -4.14 -9.64 -6.77
N ALA A 141 -5.35 -9.20 -7.14
CA ALA A 141 -6.28 -8.48 -6.26
C ALA A 141 -6.56 -9.20 -4.94
N GLU A 142 -6.56 -10.53 -4.97
CA GLU A 142 -6.80 -11.38 -3.80
C GLU A 142 -5.56 -11.54 -2.91
N GLY A 143 -4.43 -10.94 -3.30
CA GLY A 143 -3.10 -11.27 -2.80
C GLY A 143 -2.52 -12.51 -3.49
N GLY A 144 -1.24 -12.79 -3.22
CA GLY A 144 -0.53 -13.94 -3.78
C GLY A 144 0.89 -13.56 -4.21
N GLU A 145 1.46 -14.40 -5.07
CA GLU A 145 2.81 -14.19 -5.57
C GLU A 145 2.86 -12.98 -6.53
N PRO A 146 3.73 -11.99 -6.27
CA PRO A 146 3.92 -10.89 -7.18
C PRO A 146 4.74 -11.32 -8.41
N THR A 147 4.54 -10.61 -9.52
CA THR A 147 5.32 -10.76 -10.74
C THR A 147 5.95 -9.44 -11.12
N PHE A 148 7.12 -9.51 -11.74
CA PHE A 148 7.84 -8.33 -12.18
C PHE A 148 7.20 -7.75 -13.44
N TRP A 149 6.85 -6.46 -13.43
CA TRP A 149 6.30 -5.77 -14.59
C TRP A 149 7.38 -5.05 -15.37
N ALA A 150 8.15 -4.17 -14.70
CA ALA A 150 9.22 -3.42 -15.33
C ALA A 150 10.27 -2.94 -14.32
N GLY A 151 11.53 -2.93 -14.79
CA GLY A 151 12.71 -2.50 -14.04
C GLY A 151 13.39 -1.29 -14.66
N GLY A 152 14.62 -1.03 -14.21
CA GLY A 152 15.42 0.09 -14.73
C GLY A 152 14.86 1.47 -14.37
N LEU A 153 14.06 1.57 -13.31
CA LEU A 153 13.63 2.84 -12.76
C LEU A 153 14.63 3.18 -11.63
N GLU A 154 15.67 3.97 -11.91
CA GLU A 154 16.56 4.42 -10.82
C GLU A 154 15.78 5.36 -9.91
N PHE A 155 15.32 4.84 -8.77
CA PHE A 155 14.54 5.54 -7.77
C PHE A 155 15.42 6.52 -6.98
N SER A 156 15.57 7.77 -7.45
CA SER A 156 16.21 8.79 -6.62
C SER A 156 15.19 9.35 -5.64
N ILE A 157 15.41 9.16 -4.34
CA ILE A 157 14.75 9.89 -3.26
C ILE A 157 15.27 11.33 -3.21
N GLY A 158 14.95 12.13 -4.23
CA GLY A 158 15.24 13.56 -4.26
C GLY A 158 14.01 14.35 -3.84
N GLU A 159 14.02 14.98 -2.66
CA GLU A 159 13.06 16.05 -2.35
C GLU A 159 13.33 17.23 -3.30
N GLY A 160 12.46 17.40 -4.30
CA GLY A 160 12.48 18.53 -5.22
C GLY A 160 11.17 19.31 -5.13
N PRO A 161 11.18 20.65 -5.12
CA PRO A 161 9.95 21.41 -5.24
C PRO A 161 9.48 21.38 -6.70
N LEU A 162 8.15 21.38 -6.91
CA LEU A 162 7.39 21.52 -8.17
C LEU A 162 6.94 20.21 -8.83
N ALA A 163 5.80 19.68 -8.39
CA ALA A 163 5.05 18.67 -9.12
C ALA A 163 4.54 19.23 -10.47
N GLU A 164 4.55 18.43 -11.53
CA GLU A 164 3.87 18.78 -12.79
C GLU A 164 2.39 19.06 -12.50
N PRO A 165 1.77 20.08 -13.13
CA PRO A 165 0.35 20.38 -12.92
C PRO A 165 -0.57 19.20 -13.20
N ALA A 166 -0.25 18.34 -14.17
CA ALA A 166 -1.05 17.16 -14.52
C ALA A 166 -0.97 16.07 -13.44
N ILE A 167 0.22 15.81 -12.89
CA ILE A 167 0.42 14.90 -11.75
C ILE A 167 -0.27 15.47 -10.51
N ALA A 168 -0.15 16.78 -10.28
CA ALA A 168 -0.82 17.44 -9.17
C ALA A 168 -2.36 17.45 -9.32
N LEU A 169 -2.87 17.51 -10.55
CA LEU A 169 -4.31 17.45 -10.84
C LEU A 169 -4.84 16.02 -10.64
N LEU A 170 -4.18 15.02 -11.23
CA LEU A 170 -4.53 13.60 -11.07
C LEU A 170 -4.43 13.17 -9.60
N ALA A 171 -3.34 13.53 -8.91
CA ALA A 171 -3.19 13.26 -7.48
C ALA A 171 -4.34 13.89 -6.68
N ARG A 172 -4.72 15.14 -6.98
CA ARG A 172 -5.88 15.78 -6.34
C ARG A 172 -7.21 15.11 -6.65
N GLU A 173 -7.42 14.65 -7.88
CA GLU A 173 -8.63 13.89 -8.26
C GLU A 173 -8.71 12.55 -7.52
N GLN A 174 -7.56 11.96 -7.18
CA GLN A 174 -7.45 10.73 -6.38
C GLN A 174 -7.35 10.97 -4.87
N GLY A 175 -7.47 12.23 -4.40
CA GLY A 175 -7.42 12.58 -2.98
C GLY A 175 -6.02 12.64 -2.35
N GLU A 176 -4.96 12.60 -3.14
CA GLU A 176 -3.57 12.59 -2.70
C GLU A 176 -2.94 14.01 -2.64
N ASN A 177 -1.93 14.19 -1.79
CA ASN A 177 -1.17 15.44 -1.68
C ASN A 177 0.17 15.36 -2.45
N PRO A 178 0.27 15.94 -3.65
CA PRO A 178 1.45 15.83 -4.52
C PRO A 178 2.69 16.56 -4.01
N LEU A 179 2.60 17.31 -2.90
CA LEU A 179 3.71 18.09 -2.34
C LEU A 179 4.53 17.33 -1.29
N ARG A 180 4.17 16.08 -0.95
CA ARG A 180 4.86 15.28 0.07
C ARG A 180 5.26 13.87 -0.37
N SER A 181 4.68 13.35 -1.45
CA SER A 181 5.06 12.07 -2.05
C SER A 181 5.76 12.32 -3.38
N SER A 182 7.04 11.98 -3.44
CA SER A 182 7.90 12.13 -4.62
C SER A 182 7.67 11.04 -5.68
N ARG A 183 6.68 10.15 -5.45
CA ARG A 183 6.33 9.01 -6.31
C ARG A 183 4.82 8.81 -6.38
N TYR A 184 4.34 8.36 -7.53
CA TYR A 184 2.92 8.04 -7.77
C TYR A 184 2.81 6.92 -8.83
N LEU A 185 1.76 6.10 -8.72
CA LEU A 185 1.39 5.08 -9.70
C LEU A 185 -0.08 5.26 -10.12
N ALA A 186 -0.34 5.13 -11.42
CA ALA A 186 -1.68 4.95 -11.97
C ALA A 186 -1.65 3.86 -13.03
N TRP A 187 -2.58 2.90 -12.95
CA TRP A 187 -2.72 1.88 -13.98
C TRP A 187 -3.78 2.33 -14.99
N LEU A 188 -3.32 2.61 -16.20
CA LEU A 188 -4.15 3.02 -17.33
C LEU A 188 -4.40 1.82 -18.26
N PRO A 189 -5.44 1.87 -19.12
CA PRO A 189 -5.72 0.79 -20.07
C PRO A 189 -4.56 0.42 -21.00
N ASN A 190 -3.63 1.35 -21.23
CA ASN A 190 -2.47 1.20 -22.12
C ASN A 190 -1.13 1.02 -21.41
N GLY A 191 -1.11 0.95 -20.07
CA GLY A 191 0.12 0.80 -19.29
C GLY A 191 0.04 1.39 -17.89
N ILE A 192 1.14 1.35 -17.17
CA ILE A 192 1.26 1.94 -15.83
C ILE A 192 1.97 3.27 -15.99
N PHE A 193 1.27 4.36 -15.67
CA PHE A 193 1.87 5.66 -15.50
C PHE A 193 2.54 5.72 -14.13
N TYR A 194 3.78 6.21 -14.09
CA TYR A 194 4.44 6.55 -12.85
C TYR A 194 5.04 7.95 -12.92
N GLY A 195 4.98 8.66 -11.80
CA GLY A 195 5.69 9.91 -11.58
C GLY A 195 6.82 9.67 -10.58
N SER A 196 8.01 10.19 -10.84
CA SER A 196 9.09 10.23 -9.84
C SER A 196 9.95 11.48 -10.01
N MET A 197 10.11 12.24 -8.92
CA MET A 197 11.02 13.38 -8.90
C MET A 197 12.47 12.87 -8.84
N GLY A 198 13.15 12.86 -9.99
CA GLY A 198 14.59 12.63 -10.07
C GLY A 198 15.04 11.24 -10.53
N SER A 199 14.19 10.47 -11.23
CA SER A 199 14.68 9.21 -11.82
C SER A 199 15.74 9.52 -12.89
N ARG A 200 16.88 8.81 -12.87
CA ARG A 200 17.98 9.07 -13.83
C ARG A 200 17.59 8.75 -15.27
N ASN A 201 16.58 7.91 -15.46
CA ASN A 201 16.13 7.45 -16.77
C ASN A 201 14.94 8.25 -17.32
N CYS A 202 14.09 8.85 -16.47
CA CYS A 202 13.07 9.84 -16.85
C CYS A 202 13.00 10.99 -15.83
N TYR A 203 13.23 12.24 -16.26
CA TYR A 203 13.06 13.41 -15.39
C TYR A 203 11.57 13.79 -15.33
N GLY A 204 10.83 13.33 -14.31
CA GLY A 204 9.45 13.77 -14.06
C GLY A 204 8.44 12.63 -14.06
N SER A 205 7.93 12.24 -15.24
CA SER A 205 6.95 11.16 -15.36
C SER A 205 7.20 10.28 -16.57
N ALA A 206 6.63 9.08 -16.54
CA ALA A 206 6.66 8.18 -17.67
C ALA A 206 5.46 7.23 -17.69
N ILE A 207 5.18 6.71 -18.87
CA ILE A 207 4.27 5.58 -19.06
C ILE A 207 5.11 4.34 -19.34
N ILE A 208 4.92 3.31 -18.54
CA ILE A 208 5.40 1.96 -18.80
C ILE A 208 4.28 1.22 -19.53
N GLN A 209 4.43 1.02 -20.83
CA GLN A 209 3.47 0.28 -21.62
C GLN A 209 3.45 -1.19 -21.21
N ALA A 210 2.39 -1.91 -21.60
CA ALA A 210 2.23 -3.33 -21.27
C ALA A 210 3.33 -4.25 -21.83
N ASP A 211 4.07 -3.80 -22.85
CA ASP A 211 5.22 -4.52 -23.41
C ASP A 211 6.56 -4.16 -22.73
N GLY A 212 6.53 -3.37 -21.66
CA GLY A 212 7.71 -2.87 -20.94
C GLY A 212 8.35 -1.63 -21.56
N THR A 213 7.81 -1.09 -22.65
CA THR A 213 8.32 0.14 -23.27
C THR A 213 8.13 1.32 -22.33
N LEU A 214 9.21 2.08 -22.10
CA LEU A 214 9.19 3.28 -21.28
C LEU A 214 9.05 4.52 -22.16
N LEU A 215 7.98 5.29 -21.95
CA LEU A 215 7.73 6.58 -22.60
C LEU A 215 7.90 7.70 -21.58
N CYS A 216 9.05 8.37 -21.57
CA CYS A 216 9.31 9.49 -20.66
C CYS A 216 8.65 10.79 -21.15
N THR A 217 8.16 11.62 -20.23
CA THR A 217 8.07 13.06 -20.46
C THR A 217 9.40 13.68 -20.04
N ASP A 218 10.06 14.41 -20.92
CA ASP A 218 11.25 15.17 -20.60
C ASP A 218 10.90 16.66 -20.41
N TRP A 219 11.65 17.33 -19.55
CA TRP A 219 11.49 18.76 -19.29
C TRP A 219 11.89 19.65 -20.49
N TRP A 220 12.48 19.08 -21.54
CA TRP A 220 13.09 19.83 -22.65
C TRP A 220 12.49 19.60 -24.05
N GLY A 221 11.46 18.75 -24.18
CA GLY A 221 10.56 18.72 -25.34
C GLY A 221 10.89 17.71 -26.44
#